data_AF-A0A531L5Q7-F1
#
_entry.id   AF-A0A531L5Q7-F1
#
_cell.length_a   1.000
_cell.length_b   1.000
_cell.length_c   1.000
_cell.angle_alpha   90.00
_cell.angle_beta   90.00
_cell.angle_gamma   90.00
#
_symmetry.space_group_name_H-M   'P 1'
#
loop_
_entity.id
_entity.type
_entity.pdbx_description
1 polymer ?
#
loop_
_entity_poly.entity_id
_entity_poly.type
_entity_poly.pdbx_seq_one_letter_code
_entity_poly.pdbx_strand_id
1 'polypeptide(L)'
;LGAIIPLAVPFLLQGQISAIGVVAAIAISTTIVDTSPFSTNGALVVANAQETEREGVLKTLLIYSALIAIIGPVIAWLVFVVPGLV
;
A
#
# COMPACT_ATOMS: atom_id res chain seq x y z
N LEU A 1 8.83 4.77 -0.87
CA LEU A 1 9.50 4.27 -2.10
C LEU A 1 11.01 4.48 -2.09
N GLY A 2 11.51 5.72 -1.95
CA GLY A 2 12.94 6.02 -2.03
C GLY A 2 13.85 5.23 -1.08
N ALA A 3 13.38 4.87 0.12
CA ALA A 3 14.13 4.03 1.06
C ALA A 3 13.95 2.52 0.82
N ILE A 4 12.84 2.09 0.22
CA ILE A 4 12.49 0.66 0.09
C ILE A 4 13.19 0.03 -1.11
N ILE A 5 13.35 0.76 -2.22
CA ILE A 5 14.01 0.24 -3.43
C ILE A 5 15.48 -0.15 -3.15
N PRO A 6 16.33 0.67 -2.51
CA PRO A 6 17.70 0.29 -2.16
C PRO A 6 17.78 -0.97 -1.29
N LEU A 7 16.80 -1.19 -0.41
CA LEU A 7 16.73 -2.41 0.42
C LEU A 7 16.41 -3.67 -0.40
N ALA A 8 15.74 -3.53 -1.54
CA ALA A 8 15.46 -4.63 -2.46
C ALA A 8 16.64 -4.95 -3.40
N VAL A 9 17.60 -4.03 -3.60
CA VAL A 9 18.73 -4.19 -4.54
C VAL A 9 19.54 -5.47 -4.29
N PRO A 10 19.95 -5.84 -3.06
CA PRO A 10 20.70 -7.07 -2.82
C PRO A 10 19.93 -8.34 -3.24
N PHE A 11 18.60 -8.27 -3.17
CA PHE A 11 17.72 -9.35 -3.60
C PHE A 11 17.65 -9.44 -5.13
N LEU A 12 17.52 -8.29 -5.80
CA LEU A 12 17.47 -8.19 -7.25
C LEU A 12 18.78 -8.64 -7.93
N LEU A 13 19.93 -8.37 -7.30
CA LEU A 13 21.24 -8.76 -7.83
C LEU A 13 21.45 -10.29 -7.87
N GLN A 14 20.67 -11.07 -7.12
CA GLN A 14 20.71 -12.54 -7.19
C GLN A 14 20.09 -13.09 -8.48
N GLY A 15 19.34 -12.27 -9.23
CA GLY A 15 18.77 -12.64 -10.54
C GLY A 15 17.60 -13.64 -10.50
N GLN A 16 17.16 -14.04 -9.30
CA GLN A 16 16.08 -15.02 -9.14
C GLN A 16 14.67 -14.42 -9.19
N ILE A 17 14.54 -13.10 -9.08
CA ILE A 17 13.24 -12.40 -9.09
C ILE A 17 13.25 -11.24 -10.09
N SER A 18 12.12 -11.10 -10.79
CA SER A 18 11.83 -10.01 -11.71
C SER A 18 11.96 -8.63 -11.03
N ALA A 19 12.90 -7.81 -11.49
CA ALA A 19 13.06 -6.44 -10.99
C ALA A 19 11.79 -5.59 -11.22
N ILE A 20 11.14 -5.79 -12.37
CA ILE A 20 9.87 -5.14 -12.70
C ILE A 20 8.80 -5.60 -11.71
N GLY A 21 8.70 -6.91 -11.45
CA GLY A 21 7.74 -7.46 -10.50
C GLY A 21 7.92 -6.92 -9.08
N VAL A 22 9.16 -6.83 -8.58
CA VAL A 22 9.46 -6.28 -7.25
C VAL A 22 9.10 -4.79 -7.17
N VAL A 23 9.51 -3.99 -8.15
CA VAL A 23 9.19 -2.54 -8.17
C VAL A 23 7.69 -2.33 -8.26
N ALA A 24 6.98 -3.08 -9.11
CA ALA A 24 5.53 -3.02 -9.23
C ALA A 24 4.85 -3.41 -7.91
N ALA A 25 5.27 -4.51 -7.28
CA ALA A 25 4.72 -4.96 -6.00
C ALA A 25 4.91 -3.92 -4.89
N ILE A 26 6.10 -3.32 -4.78
CA ILE A 26 6.37 -2.26 -3.81
C ILE A 26 5.51 -1.03 -4.12
N ALA A 27 5.47 -0.57 -5.38
CA ALA A 27 4.69 0.60 -5.79
C ALA A 27 3.22 0.44 -5.42
N ILE A 28 2.60 -0.66 -5.86
CA ILE A 28 1.19 -0.97 -5.59
C ILE A 28 0.93 -1.01 -4.08
N SER A 29 1.75 -1.74 -3.33
CA SER A 29 1.61 -1.86 -1.87
C SER A 29 1.72 -0.50 -1.17
N THR A 30 2.66 0.36 -1.59
CA THR A 30 2.83 1.69 -1.00
C THR A 30 1.67 2.63 -1.30
N THR A 31 1.06 2.53 -2.48
CA THR A 31 -0.13 3.35 -2.84
C THR A 31 -1.37 2.90 -2.08
N ILE A 32 -1.56 1.60 -1.91
CA ILE A 32 -2.67 1.02 -1.16
C ILE A 32 -2.73 1.57 0.27
N VAL A 33 -1.58 1.58 0.98
CA VAL A 33 -1.51 2.05 2.37
C VAL A 33 -1.52 3.58 2.49
N ASP A 34 -1.36 4.32 1.40
CA ASP A 34 -1.45 5.78 1.37
C ASP A 34 -2.88 6.30 1.57
N THR A 35 -3.88 5.41 1.55
CA THR A 35 -5.27 5.75 1.90
C THR A 35 -5.53 5.79 3.41
N SER A 36 -4.51 5.51 4.23
CA SER A 36 -4.62 5.44 5.68
C SER A 36 -4.82 6.79 6.36
N PRO A 37 -5.39 6.83 7.58
CA PRO A 37 -5.53 8.08 8.33
C PRO A 37 -4.18 8.70 8.74
N PHE A 38 -3.08 8.00 8.48
CA PHE A 38 -1.72 8.45 8.75
C PHE A 38 -1.04 9.06 7.52
N SER A 39 -1.63 8.95 6.33
CA SER A 39 -1.14 9.67 5.16
C SER A 39 -1.49 11.15 5.25
N THR A 40 -0.83 11.99 4.45
CA THR A 40 -1.15 13.42 4.41
C THR A 40 -2.62 13.66 4.08
N ASN A 41 -3.17 12.93 3.11
CA ASN A 41 -4.57 13.07 2.71
C ASN A 41 -5.52 12.54 3.79
N GLY A 42 -5.27 11.36 4.35
CA GLY A 42 -6.11 10.78 5.40
C GLY A 42 -6.10 11.59 6.70
N ALA A 43 -4.93 12.12 7.09
CA ALA A 43 -4.79 12.99 8.26
C ALA A 43 -5.59 14.28 8.10
N LEU A 44 -5.60 14.89 6.90
CA LEU A 44 -6.42 16.06 6.61
C LEU A 44 -7.92 15.75 6.71
N VAL A 45 -8.36 14.59 6.24
CA VAL A 45 -9.76 14.17 6.35
C VAL A 45 -10.18 14.02 7.81
N VAL A 46 -9.36 13.37 8.65
CA VAL A 46 -9.66 13.22 10.09
C VAL A 46 -9.61 14.58 10.81
N ALA A 47 -8.66 15.44 10.46
CA ALA A 47 -8.52 16.76 11.08
C ALA A 47 -9.71 17.71 10.77
N ASN A 48 -10.24 17.64 9.54
CA ASN A 48 -11.37 18.46 9.10
C ASN A 48 -12.75 17.88 9.47
N ALA A 49 -12.82 16.68 10.03
CA ALA A 49 -14.07 16.11 10.51
C ALA A 49 -14.63 16.92 11.70
N GLN A 50 -15.97 17.02 11.77
CA GLN A 50 -16.66 17.61 12.93
C GLN A 50 -16.26 16.88 14.21
N GLU A 51 -16.17 17.58 15.34
CA GLU A 51 -15.66 16.97 16.58
C GLU A 51 -16.44 15.72 17.03
N THR A 52 -17.76 15.71 16.85
CA THR A 52 -18.61 14.57 17.19
C THR A 52 -18.36 13.34 16.30
N GLU A 53 -17.90 13.56 15.06
CA GLU A 53 -17.70 12.51 14.05
C GLU A 53 -16.25 12.07 13.92
N ARG A 54 -15.29 12.86 14.43
CA ARG A 54 -13.84 12.66 14.24
C ARG A 54 -13.37 11.26 14.62
N GLU A 55 -13.83 10.74 15.76
CA GLU A 55 -13.47 9.39 16.20
C GLU A 55 -14.06 8.31 15.27
N GLY A 56 -15.29 8.52 14.78
CA GLY A 56 -15.94 7.64 13.81
C GLY A 56 -15.23 7.61 12.46
N VAL A 57 -14.83 8.78 11.96
CA VAL A 57 -14.04 8.92 10.71
C VAL A 57 -12.69 8.21 10.85
N LEU A 58 -11.99 8.43 11.98
CA LEU A 58 -10.72 7.75 12.25
C LEU A 58 -10.89 6.22 12.28
N LYS A 59 -11.87 5.70 13.03
CA LYS A 59 -12.14 4.25 13.10
C LYS A 59 -12.48 3.66 11.74
N THR A 60 -13.32 4.35 10.98
CA THR A 60 -13.72 3.91 9.63
C THR A 60 -12.51 3.84 8.70
N LEU A 61 -11.68 4.89 8.67
CA LEU A 61 -10.47 4.92 7.86
C LEU A 61 -9.46 3.85 8.31
N LEU A 62 -9.30 3.60 9.61
CA LEU A 62 -8.45 2.52 10.11
C LEU A 62 -8.91 1.14 9.62
N ILE A 63 -10.21 0.83 9.76
CA ILE A 63 -10.78 -0.45 9.32
C ILE A 63 -10.64 -0.60 7.80
N TYR A 64 -11.01 0.44 7.04
CA TYR A 64 -10.88 0.46 5.59
C TYR A 64 -9.44 0.20 5.13
N SER A 65 -8.48 0.87 5.77
CA SER A 65 -7.06 0.73 5.42
C SER A 65 -6.53 -0.66 5.77
N ALA A 66 -6.94 -1.22 6.91
CA ALA A 66 -6.55 -2.58 7.29
C ALA A 66 -7.10 -3.62 6.30
N LEU A 67 -8.34 -3.47 5.85
CA LEU A 67 -8.93 -4.35 4.84
C LEU A 67 -8.17 -4.25 3.51
N ILE A 68 -7.91 -3.04 3.03
CA ILE A 68 -7.24 -2.82 1.74
C ILE A 68 -5.76 -3.20 1.79
N ALA A 69 -5.09 -3.08 2.93
CA ALA A 69 -3.73 -3.57 3.12
C ALA A 69 -3.61 -5.10 2.93
N ILE A 70 -4.70 -5.86 3.10
CA ILE A 70 -4.74 -7.30 2.85
C ILE A 70 -5.25 -7.58 1.44
N ILE A 71 -6.41 -7.01 1.09
CA ILE A 71 -7.10 -7.30 -0.16
C ILE A 71 -6.28 -6.82 -1.37
N GLY A 72 -5.69 -5.63 -1.30
CA GLY A 72 -4.99 -5.01 -2.41
C GLY A 72 -3.79 -5.83 -2.90
N PRO A 73 -2.84 -6.24 -2.03
CA PRO A 73 -1.72 -7.09 -2.44
C PRO A 73 -2.17 -8.45 -3.00
N VAL A 74 -3.22 -9.06 -2.42
CA VAL A 74 -3.76 -10.33 -2.91
C VAL A 74 -4.32 -10.18 -4.32
N ILE A 75 -5.12 -9.13 -4.58
CA ILE A 75 -5.64 -8.86 -5.92
C ILE A 75 -4.51 -8.56 -6.90
N ALA A 76 -3.55 -7.72 -6.52
CA ALA A 76 -2.40 -7.39 -7.36
C ALA A 76 -1.61 -8.65 -7.75
N TRP A 77 -1.36 -9.55 -6.79
CA TRP A 77 -0.70 -10.81 -7.07
C TRP A 77 -1.52 -11.70 -8.02
N LEU A 78 -2.82 -11.83 -7.79
CA LEU A 78 -3.72 -12.60 -8.66
C LEU A 78 -3.79 -12.05 -10.10
N VAL A 79 -3.67 -10.73 -10.27
CA VAL A 79 -3.76 -10.10 -11.59
C VAL A 79 -2.41 -10.13 -12.31
N PHE A 80 -1.30 -9.85 -11.62
CA PHE A 80 0.00 -9.70 -12.27
C PHE A 80 0.82 -11.00 -12.29
N VAL A 81 0.80 -11.78 -11.21
CA VAL A 81 1.69 -12.95 -11.06
C VAL A 81 1.05 -14.23 -11.60
N VAL A 82 -0.22 -14.51 -11.25
CA VAL A 82 -0.89 -15.75 -11.68
C VAL A 82 -0.98 -15.90 -13.21
N PRO A 83 -1.28 -14.85 -14.00
CA PRO A 83 -1.29 -14.95 -15.46
C PRO A 83 0.11 -14.85 -16.10
N GLY A 84 1.17 -14.62 -15.31
CA GLY A 84 2.54 -14.46 -15.81
C GLY A 84 2.83 -13.12 -16.49
N LEU A 85 2.15 -12.03 -16.08
CA LEU A 85 2.39 -10.69 -16.62
C LEU A 85 3.67 -10.03 -16.08
N VAL A 86 4.19 -10.49 -14.95
CA VAL A 86 5.42 -10.00 -14.29
C VAL A 86 6.33 -11.10 -13.79
#